data_AF-A0A4S4N184-F1
#
_entry.id   AF-A0A4S4N184-F1
#
_cell.length_a   1.000
_cell.length_b   1.000
_cell.length_c   1.000
_cell.angle_alpha   90.00
_cell.angle_beta   90.00
_cell.angle_gamma   90.00
#
_symmetry.space_group_name_H-M   'P 1'
#
loop_
_entity.id
_entity.type
_entity.pdbx_description
1 polymer ?
#
loop_
_entity_poly.entity_id
_entity_poly.type
_entity_poly.pdbx_seq_one_letter_code
_entity_poly.pdbx_strand_id
1 'polypeptide(L)'
;MANTTVRGAQAIHGQNPQSLVESVIRNRIYESSYWKEHCFALTAETLIEKAIELKAIGGVYGNQKPTEFLCLLLKLLQIQPEKEILLEYLRADEFNRIHADVYG
;
A
#
# COMPACT_ATOMS: atom_id res chain seq x y z
N MET A 1 -18.53 -0.80 3.82
CA MET A 1 -17.46 -1.58 4.48
C MET A 1 -16.18 -0.76 4.41
N ALA A 2 -15.36 -0.71 5.45
CA ALA A 2 -14.16 0.14 5.46
C ALA A 2 -13.05 -0.31 4.48
N ASN A 3 -13.07 -1.57 4.05
CA ASN A 3 -12.04 -2.18 3.19
C ASN A 3 -12.46 -2.31 1.71
N THR A 4 -13.57 -1.70 1.31
CA THR A 4 -13.96 -1.66 -0.12
C THR A 4 -13.15 -0.60 -0.85
N THR A 5 -12.83 -0.87 -2.12
CA THR A 5 -12.21 0.11 -3.02
C THR A 5 -13.09 1.36 -3.10
N VAL A 6 -12.46 2.54 -3.17
CA VAL A 6 -13.18 3.81 -3.24
C VAL A 6 -14.14 3.86 -4.42
N ARG A 7 -15.26 4.57 -4.26
CA ARG A 7 -16.23 4.74 -5.34
C ARG A 7 -15.59 5.52 -6.48
N GLY A 8 -15.87 5.11 -7.72
CA GLY A 8 -15.30 5.74 -8.91
C GLY A 8 -13.92 5.22 -9.30
N ALA A 9 -13.32 4.31 -8.52
CA ALA A 9 -12.07 3.66 -8.91
C ALA A 9 -12.26 2.89 -10.23
N GLN A 10 -11.34 3.12 -11.16
CA GLN A 10 -11.25 2.43 -12.44
C GLN A 10 -10.75 0.99 -12.25
N ALA A 11 -11.23 0.09 -13.09
CA ALA A 11 -10.70 -1.27 -13.14
C ALA A 11 -9.25 -1.25 -13.65
N ILE A 12 -8.38 -2.03 -13.01
CA ILE A 12 -6.99 -2.21 -13.43
C ILE A 12 -6.82 -3.67 -13.85
N HIS A 13 -6.27 -3.89 -15.04
CA HIS A 13 -6.21 -5.22 -15.67
C HIS A 13 -7.58 -5.92 -15.74
N GLY A 14 -8.66 -5.15 -15.98
CA GLY A 14 -10.02 -5.68 -16.12
C GLY A 14 -10.69 -6.12 -14.81
N GLN A 15 -10.10 -5.82 -13.65
CA GLN A 15 -10.63 -6.22 -12.35
C GLN A 15 -10.56 -5.08 -11.31
N ASN A 16 -11.17 -5.31 -10.15
CA ASN A 16 -11.03 -4.40 -9.01
C ASN A 16 -9.52 -4.29 -8.66
N PRO A 17 -8.96 -3.08 -8.49
CA PRO A 17 -7.54 -2.88 -8.21
C PRO A 17 -7.00 -3.70 -7.03
N GLN A 18 -7.78 -3.84 -5.96
CA GLN A 18 -7.37 -4.64 -4.80
C GLN A 18 -7.24 -6.14 -5.16
N SER A 19 -7.92 -6.62 -6.21
CA SER A 19 -7.84 -8.01 -6.67
C SER A 19 -6.50 -8.39 -7.30
N LEU A 20 -5.59 -7.43 -7.50
CA LEU A 20 -4.20 -7.70 -7.84
C LEU A 20 -3.43 -8.36 -6.69
N VAL A 21 -3.92 -8.25 -5.46
CA VAL A 21 -3.41 -8.98 -4.30
C VAL A 21 -4.33 -10.16 -4.03
N GLU A 22 -3.79 -11.37 -3.86
CA GLU A 22 -4.57 -12.58 -3.62
C GLU A 22 -5.53 -12.46 -2.43
N SER A 23 -6.71 -13.09 -2.52
CA SER A 23 -7.77 -12.95 -1.51
C SER A 23 -7.33 -13.34 -0.10
N VAL A 24 -6.55 -14.42 0.03
CA VAL A 24 -6.01 -14.88 1.31
C VAL A 24 -5.07 -13.83 1.91
N ILE A 25 -4.19 -13.26 1.10
CA ILE A 25 -3.26 -12.20 1.53
C ILE A 25 -4.03 -10.94 1.94
N ARG A 26 -5.04 -10.52 1.19
CA ARG A 26 -5.88 -9.37 1.58
C ARG A 26 -6.54 -9.56 2.93
N ASN A 27 -7.07 -10.75 3.21
CA ASN A 27 -7.65 -11.05 4.50
C ASN A 27 -6.60 -10.94 5.63
N ARG A 28 -5.38 -11.44 5.41
CA ARG A 28 -4.26 -11.26 6.36
C ARG A 28 -3.89 -9.80 6.56
N ILE A 29 -3.91 -9.00 5.50
CA ILE A 29 -3.67 -7.55 5.57
C ILE A 29 -4.75 -6.89 6.43
N TYR A 30 -6.04 -7.11 6.13
CA TYR A 30 -7.14 -6.52 6.90
C TYR A 30 -7.15 -6.92 8.39
N GLU A 31 -6.66 -8.13 8.70
CA GLU A 31 -6.55 -8.63 10.06
C GLU A 31 -5.33 -8.09 10.82
N SER A 32 -4.29 -7.63 10.11
CA SER A 32 -3.04 -7.18 10.72
C SER A 32 -3.22 -5.94 11.61
N SER A 33 -2.40 -5.83 12.67
CA SER A 33 -2.37 -4.66 13.54
C SER A 33 -2.04 -3.40 12.75
N TYR A 34 -1.02 -3.46 11.87
CA TYR A 34 -0.61 -2.31 11.08
C TYR A 34 -1.75 -1.77 10.20
N TRP A 35 -2.55 -2.63 9.57
CA TRP A 35 -3.70 -2.16 8.79
C TRP A 35 -4.74 -1.44 9.65
N LYS A 36 -5.07 -2.03 10.81
CA LYS A 36 -6.10 -1.49 11.71
C LYS A 36 -5.68 -0.18 12.37
N GLU A 37 -4.40 -0.05 12.70
CA GLU A 37 -3.86 1.08 13.46
C GLU A 37 -3.34 2.20 12.55
N HIS A 38 -2.73 1.86 11.42
CA HIS A 38 -2.05 2.83 10.56
C HIS A 38 -2.65 2.99 9.17
N CYS A 39 -3.45 2.03 8.69
CA CYS A 39 -4.11 2.13 7.38
C CYS A 39 -5.58 2.60 7.48
N PHE A 40 -6.08 2.90 8.68
CA PHE A 40 -7.43 3.44 8.84
C PHE A 40 -7.49 4.91 8.36
N ALA A 41 -8.47 5.24 7.53
CA ALA A 41 -8.70 6.59 7.00
C ALA A 41 -7.51 7.25 6.28
N LEU A 42 -6.48 6.47 5.87
CA LEU A 42 -5.38 7.00 5.05
C LEU A 42 -5.89 7.58 3.74
N THR A 43 -5.43 8.79 3.46
CA THR A 43 -5.55 9.49 2.18
C THR A 43 -4.26 9.33 1.38
N ALA A 44 -4.26 9.78 0.13
CA ALA A 44 -3.02 9.83 -0.64
C ALA A 44 -1.98 10.73 0.05
N GLU A 45 -2.37 11.91 0.53
CA GLU A 45 -1.45 12.85 1.18
C GLU A 45 -0.79 12.27 2.45
N THR A 46 -1.52 11.47 3.23
CA THR A 46 -1.01 10.89 4.48
C THR A 46 -0.35 9.53 4.29
N LEU A 47 -0.61 8.83 3.17
CA LEU A 47 0.00 7.54 2.87
C LEU A 47 1.51 7.68 2.65
N ILE A 48 1.95 8.75 1.99
CA ILE A 48 3.38 8.98 1.72
C ILE A 48 4.19 9.14 3.02
N GLU A 49 3.63 9.81 4.04
CA GLU A 49 4.27 9.94 5.36
C GLU A 49 4.60 8.57 5.95
N LYS A 50 3.66 7.61 5.83
CA LYS A 50 3.86 6.23 6.29
C LYS A 50 4.81 5.43 5.40
N ALA A 51 4.82 5.72 4.10
CA ALA A 51 5.71 5.04 3.17
C ALA A 51 7.19 5.42 3.41
N ILE A 52 7.48 6.66 3.79
CA ILE A 52 8.84 7.13 4.12
C ILE A 52 9.38 6.45 5.39
N GLU A 53 8.50 6.11 6.34
CA GLU A 53 8.87 5.39 7.57
C GLU A 53 9.25 3.91 7.32
N LEU A 54 8.98 3.37 6.12
CA LEU A 54 9.25 1.97 5.82
C LEU A 54 10.75 1.66 5.81
N LYS A 55 11.12 0.58 6.48
CA LYS A 55 12.51 0.11 6.59
C LYS A 55 12.90 -0.95 5.55
N ALA A 56 11.90 -1.53 4.88
CA ALA A 56 12.12 -2.60 3.92
C ALA A 56 10.94 -2.73 2.96
N ILE A 57 11.23 -3.19 1.76
CA ILE A 57 10.23 -3.63 0.78
C ILE A 57 10.07 -5.14 0.91
N GLY A 58 8.83 -5.63 0.92
CA GLY A 58 8.58 -7.06 0.98
C GLY A 58 7.12 -7.44 0.77
N GLY A 59 6.85 -8.72 0.61
CA GLY A 59 5.50 -9.26 0.51
C GLY A 59 4.97 -9.70 1.87
N VAL A 60 5.00 -11.02 2.09
CA VAL A 60 4.65 -11.68 3.34
C VAL A 60 5.88 -12.38 3.93
N TYR A 61 5.90 -12.58 5.24
CA TYR A 61 6.98 -13.29 5.94
C TYR A 61 6.44 -14.24 7.01
N GLY A 62 7.25 -15.25 7.37
CA GLY A 62 6.87 -16.27 8.35
C GLY A 62 5.54 -16.93 8.00
N ASN A 63 4.60 -16.94 8.96
CA ASN A 63 3.27 -17.50 8.79
C ASN A 63 2.32 -16.58 8.00
N GLN A 64 2.69 -16.21 6.78
CA GLN A 64 1.94 -15.31 5.89
C GLN A 64 1.59 -13.95 6.54
N LYS A 65 2.46 -13.43 7.41
CA LYS A 65 2.27 -12.11 7.99
C LYS A 65 2.61 -11.07 6.91
N PRO A 66 1.70 -10.13 6.60
CA PRO A 66 2.01 -9.08 5.64
C PRO A 66 3.04 -8.12 6.21
N THR A 67 3.93 -7.64 5.35
CA THR A 67 4.80 -6.50 5.68
C THR A 67 4.01 -5.20 5.66
N GLU A 68 4.55 -4.16 6.30
CA GLU A 68 3.98 -2.81 6.30
C GLU A 68 3.92 -2.24 4.87
N PHE A 69 4.96 -2.49 4.06
CA PHE A 69 4.97 -2.14 2.64
C PHE A 69 3.77 -2.73 1.90
N LEU A 70 3.50 -4.02 2.08
CA LEU A 70 2.37 -4.69 1.42
C LEU A 70 1.01 -4.15 1.91
N CYS A 71 0.90 -3.78 3.18
CA CYS A 71 -0.29 -3.10 3.72
C CYS A 71 -0.53 -1.75 3.05
N LEU A 72 0.51 -0.90 2.94
CA LEU A 72 0.42 0.39 2.26
C LEU A 72 0.17 0.26 0.76
N LEU A 73 0.75 -0.76 0.11
CA LEU A 73 0.47 -1.08 -1.29
C LEU A 73 -1.01 -1.42 -1.50
N LEU A 74 -1.60 -2.27 -0.65
CA LEU A 74 -3.02 -2.58 -0.74
C LEU A 74 -3.87 -1.33 -0.47
N LYS A 75 -3.46 -0.45 0.45
CA LYS A 75 -4.14 0.84 0.69
C LYS A 75 -4.11 1.71 -0.57
N LEU A 76 -2.97 1.80 -1.24
CA LEU A 76 -2.81 2.55 -2.49
C LEU A 76 -3.75 2.03 -3.58
N LEU A 77 -3.86 0.71 -3.73
CA LEU A 77 -4.82 0.07 -4.64
C LEU A 77 -6.28 0.34 -4.22
N GLN A 78 -6.56 0.42 -2.93
CA GLN A 78 -7.90 0.71 -2.41
C GLN A 78 -8.34 2.14 -2.75
N ILE A 79 -7.45 3.13 -2.60
CA ILE A 79 -7.78 4.56 -2.76
C ILE A 79 -7.52 5.09 -4.18
N GLN A 80 -6.74 4.37 -5.00
CA GLN A 80 -6.42 4.68 -6.39
C GLN A 80 -6.20 6.19 -6.64
N PRO A 81 -5.13 6.78 -6.11
CA PRO A 81 -4.87 8.21 -6.27
C PRO A 81 -4.62 8.55 -7.73
N GLU A 82 -4.75 9.84 -8.05
CA GLU A 82 -4.45 10.35 -9.39
C GLU A 82 -2.98 10.14 -9.76
N LYS A 83 -2.71 10.04 -11.06
CA LYS A 83 -1.38 9.74 -11.59
C LYS A 83 -0.36 10.79 -11.18
N GLU A 84 -0.78 12.05 -11.13
CA GLU A 84 0.00 13.21 -10.75
C GLU A 84 0.52 13.04 -9.32
N ILE A 85 -0.31 12.57 -8.38
CA ILE A 85 0.09 12.30 -7.00
C ILE A 85 1.15 11.18 -6.94
N LEU A 86 0.97 10.11 -7.73
CA LEU A 86 1.96 9.02 -7.81
C LEU A 86 3.30 9.50 -8.38
N LEU A 87 3.29 10.41 -9.36
CA LEU A 87 4.51 11.02 -9.90
C LEU A 87 5.23 11.86 -8.84
N GLU A 88 4.49 12.57 -7.99
CA GLU A 88 5.08 13.30 -6.87
C GLU A 88 5.69 12.36 -5.81
N TYR A 89 5.06 11.22 -5.52
CA TYR A 89 5.67 10.21 -4.63
C TYR A 89 7.03 9.73 -5.16
N LEU A 90 7.15 9.50 -6.47
CA LEU A 90 8.38 9.05 -7.11
C LEU A 90 9.47 10.13 -7.15
N ARG A 91 9.09 11.41 -7.07
CA ARG A 91 10.00 12.56 -7.03
C ARG A 91 10.45 12.93 -5.63
N ALA A 92 9.76 12.45 -4.59
CA ALA A 92 10.13 12.72 -3.22
C ALA A 92 11.51 12.12 -2.93
N ASP A 93 12.51 12.98 -2.64
CA ASP A 93 13.91 12.57 -2.42
C ASP A 93 14.07 11.53 -1.29
N GLU A 94 13.15 11.45 -0.33
CA GLU A 94 13.15 10.44 0.73
C GLU A 94 12.78 9.03 0.25
N PHE A 95 12.04 8.87 -0.86
CA PHE A 95 11.78 7.56 -1.45
C PHE A 95 13.03 6.92 -2.06
N ASN A 96 14.04 7.72 -2.43
CA ASN A 96 15.31 7.22 -2.94
C ASN A 96 16.11 6.42 -1.89
N ARG A 97 15.88 6.62 -0.58
CA ARG A 97 16.52 5.80 0.47
C ARG A 97 16.02 4.36 0.48
N ILE A 98 14.73 4.13 0.24
CA ILE A 98 14.16 2.78 0.18
C ILE A 98 14.73 1.99 -1.01
N HIS A 99 15.06 2.68 -2.12
CA HIS A 99 15.80 2.09 -3.24
C HIS A 99 17.28 1.81 -2.92
N ALA A 100 17.92 2.65 -2.11
CA ALA A 100 19.34 2.53 -1.79
C ALA A 100 19.65 1.33 -0.87
N ASP A 101 18.80 1.04 0.12
CA ASP A 101 19.02 -0.06 1.08
C ASP A 101 18.84 -1.47 0.48
N VAL A 102 18.34 -1.58 -0.75
CA VAL A 102 18.24 -2.86 -1.49
C VAL A 102 19.54 -3.19 -2.25
N TYR A 103 20.46 -2.23 -2.38
CA TYR A 103 21.76 -2.41 -3.06
C TYR A 103 22.98 -2.22 -2.14
N GLY A 104 22.79 -2.21 -0.81
CA GLY A 104 23.84 -2.15 0.21
C GLY A 104 24.22 -3.51 0.79
#